data_AF-A0A2N9NP88-F1
#
_entry.id   AF-A0A2N9NP88-F1
#
_cell.length_a   1.000
_cell.length_b   1.000
_cell.length_c   1.000
_cell.angle_alpha   90.00
_cell.angle_beta   90.00
_cell.angle_gamma   90.00
#
_symmetry.space_group_name_H-M   'P 1'
#
loop_
_entity.id
_entity.type
_entity.pdbx_description
1 polymer ?
#
loop_
_entity_poly.entity_id
_entity_poly.type
_entity_poly.pdbx_seq_one_letter_code
_entity_poly.pdbx_strand_id
1 'polypeptide(L)'
;MNGKAITQVIQGALRRCGIVVPRPGAHLLRHTLASHLVQQGASLKAVADVLGHRDLNSASVYAHVDLPHLRELAQPWPREATR
;
A
#
# COMPACT_ATOMS: atom_id res chain seq x y z
N MET A 1 -13.07 -19.58 -9.56
CA MET A 1 -13.85 -18.76 -8.60
C MET A 1 -13.99 -17.35 -9.18
N ASN A 2 -15.21 -16.83 -9.28
CA ASN A 2 -15.49 -15.57 -9.98
C ASN A 2 -15.16 -14.39 -9.04
N GLY A 3 -14.25 -13.48 -9.42
CA GLY A 3 -13.75 -12.40 -8.53
C GLY A 3 -14.84 -11.46 -7.98
N LYS A 4 -15.99 -11.41 -8.66
CA LYS A 4 -17.20 -10.74 -8.17
C LYS A 4 -17.76 -11.32 -6.87
N ALA A 5 -17.71 -12.64 -6.68
CA ALA A 5 -18.24 -13.29 -5.48
C ALA A 5 -17.47 -12.88 -4.22
N ILE A 6 -16.14 -12.90 -4.27
CA ILE A 6 -15.27 -12.47 -3.16
C ILE A 6 -15.52 -11.00 -2.83
N THR A 7 -15.67 -10.16 -3.86
CA THR A 7 -15.96 -8.74 -3.70
C THR A 7 -17.30 -8.52 -2.98
N GLN A 8 -18.35 -9.27 -3.34
CA GLN A 8 -19.65 -9.17 -2.67
C GLN A 8 -19.60 -9.62 -1.21
N VAL A 9 -18.88 -10.70 -0.90
CA VAL A 9 -18.69 -11.16 0.49
C VAL A 9 -18.02 -10.08 1.33
N ILE A 10 -16.94 -9.47 0.82
CA ILE A 10 -16.22 -8.41 1.52
C ILE A 10 -17.10 -7.16 1.68
N GLN A 11 -17.83 -6.76 0.63
CA GLN A 11 -18.78 -5.64 0.74
C GLN A 11 -19.86 -5.89 1.79
N GLY A 12 -20.37 -7.12 1.91
CA GLY A 12 -21.30 -7.50 2.96
C GLY A 12 -20.67 -7.40 4.35
N ALA A 13 -19.42 -7.84 4.51
CA ALA A 13 -18.68 -7.73 5.77
C ALA A 13 -18.45 -6.27 6.17
N LEU A 14 -17.99 -5.42 5.25
CA LEU A 14 -17.78 -3.99 5.49
C LEU A 14 -19.06 -3.29 5.96
N ARG A 15 -20.21 -3.62 5.35
CA ARG A 15 -21.52 -3.09 5.78
C ARG A 15 -21.89 -3.51 7.20
N ARG A 16 -21.69 -4.79 7.55
CA ARG A 16 -21.98 -5.29 8.92
C ARG A 16 -21.12 -4.62 9.98
N CYS A 17 -19.89 -4.26 9.64
CA CYS A 17 -18.97 -3.54 10.52
C CYS A 17 -19.19 -2.01 10.53
N GLY A 18 -20.10 -1.48 9.70
CA GLY A 18 -20.30 -0.03 9.58
C GLY A 18 -19.14 0.72 8.92
N ILE A 19 -18.25 0.02 8.21
CA ILE A 19 -17.06 0.62 7.59
C ILE A 19 -17.44 1.17 6.20
N VAL A 20 -17.38 2.49 6.06
CA VAL A 20 -17.65 3.19 4.79
C VAL A 20 -16.34 3.60 4.14
N VAL A 21 -16.13 3.15 2.90
CA VAL A 21 -14.90 3.40 2.13
C VAL A 21 -15.24 3.70 0.67
N PRO A 22 -14.43 4.52 -0.04
CA PRO A 22 -14.74 4.94 -1.41
C PRO A 22 -14.77 3.79 -2.44
N ARG A 23 -13.95 2.74 -2.22
CA ARG A 23 -13.86 1.58 -3.12
C ARG A 23 -13.90 0.27 -2.31
N PRO A 24 -15.09 -0.25 -1.99
CA PRO A 24 -15.22 -1.46 -1.18
C PRO A 24 -15.04 -2.72 -2.02
N GLY A 25 -14.26 -3.69 -1.51
CA GLY A 25 -14.03 -4.96 -2.18
C GLY A 25 -12.68 -5.59 -1.84
N ALA A 26 -12.30 -6.65 -2.55
CA ALA A 26 -11.08 -7.42 -2.28
C ALA A 26 -9.79 -6.59 -2.44
N HIS A 27 -9.75 -5.68 -3.42
CA HIS A 27 -8.59 -4.81 -3.62
C HIS A 27 -8.30 -3.91 -2.42
N LEU A 28 -9.31 -3.49 -1.67
CA LEU A 28 -9.12 -2.69 -0.47
C LEU A 28 -8.22 -3.41 0.54
N LEU A 29 -8.52 -4.68 0.83
CA LEU A 29 -7.74 -5.49 1.76
C LEU A 29 -6.30 -5.66 1.30
N ARG A 30 -6.09 -5.84 -0.01
CA ARG A 30 -4.74 -5.90 -0.61
C ARG A 30 -3.96 -4.60 -0.37
N HIS A 31 -4.60 -3.46 -0.60
CA HIS A 31 -3.97 -2.16 -0.35
C HIS A 31 -3.68 -1.95 1.13
N THR A 32 -4.63 -2.27 2.02
CA THR A 32 -4.44 -2.15 3.47
C THR A 32 -3.26 -2.99 3.96
N LEU A 33 -3.16 -4.24 3.53
CA LEU A 33 -2.05 -5.12 3.91
C LEU A 33 -0.70 -4.55 3.44
N ALA A 34 -0.61 -4.16 2.18
CA ALA A 34 0.63 -3.62 1.64
C ALA A 34 1.05 -2.30 2.30
N SER A 35 0.12 -1.36 2.48
CA SER A 35 0.41 -0.11 3.19
C SER A 35 0.87 -0.37 4.62
N HIS A 36 0.27 -1.34 5.31
CA HIS A 36 0.67 -1.70 6.67
C HIS A 36 2.08 -2.28 6.73
N LEU A 37 2.41 -3.19 5.80
CA LEU A 37 3.74 -3.79 5.73
C LEU A 37 4.82 -2.75 5.45
N VAL A 38 4.58 -1.84 4.48
CA VAL A 38 5.50 -0.75 4.18
C VAL A 38 5.68 0.18 5.39
N GLN A 39 4.60 0.54 6.08
CA GLN A 39 4.68 1.36 7.30
C GLN A 39 5.45 0.68 8.44
N GLN A 40 5.51 -0.65 8.47
CA GLN A 40 6.33 -1.41 9.41
C GLN A 40 7.79 -1.60 8.95
N GLY A 41 8.21 -0.96 7.85
CA GLY A 41 9.57 -1.02 7.33
C GLY A 41 9.84 -2.26 6.47
N ALA A 42 8.81 -2.97 6.01
CA ALA A 42 9.01 -4.06 5.06
C ALA A 42 9.46 -3.51 3.70
N SER A 43 10.50 -4.13 3.12
CA SER A 43 10.93 -3.76 1.77
C SER A 43 9.84 -4.00 0.72
N LEU A 44 9.84 -3.21 -0.37
CA LEU A 44 8.89 -3.39 -1.48
C LEU A 44 8.95 -4.80 -2.09
N LYS A 45 10.12 -5.45 -2.04
CA LYS A 45 10.27 -6.84 -2.46
C LYS A 45 9.50 -7.79 -1.55
N ALA A 46 9.64 -7.66 -0.24
CA ALA A 46 8.90 -8.48 0.72
C ALA A 46 7.38 -8.29 0.56
N VAL A 47 6.92 -7.07 0.30
CA VAL A 47 5.51 -6.78 0.01
C VAL A 47 5.06 -7.45 -1.29
N ALA A 48 5.86 -7.37 -2.35
CA ALA A 48 5.58 -8.01 -3.63
C ALA A 48 5.46 -9.55 -3.49
N ASP A 49 6.37 -10.16 -2.72
CA ASP A 49 6.39 -11.60 -2.46
C ASP A 49 5.12 -12.04 -1.71
N VAL A 50 4.75 -11.35 -0.63
CA VAL A 50 3.51 -11.61 0.14
C VAL A 50 2.27 -11.46 -0.74
N LEU A 51 2.29 -10.49 -1.64
CA LEU A 51 1.17 -10.19 -2.53
C LEU A 51 1.14 -11.04 -3.81
N GLY A 52 2.15 -11.88 -4.03
CA GLY A 52 2.29 -12.72 -5.23
C GLY A 52 2.45 -11.90 -6.52
N HIS A 53 3.10 -10.74 -6.46
CA HIS A 53 3.38 -9.93 -7.64
C HIS A 53 4.48 -10.58 -8.48
N ARG A 54 4.22 -10.79 -9.78
CA ARG A 54 5.24 -11.25 -10.75
C ARG A 54 6.18 -10.12 -11.20
N ASP A 55 5.76 -8.87 -11.01
CA ASP A 55 6.50 -7.66 -11.40
C ASP A 55 6.55 -6.71 -10.20
N LEU A 56 7.77 -6.31 -9.81
CA LEU A 56 8.03 -5.35 -8.75
C LEU A 56 7.43 -3.97 -9.02
N ASN A 57 7.23 -3.61 -10.29
CA ASN A 57 6.61 -2.35 -10.65
C ASN A 57 5.18 -2.23 -10.08
N SER A 58 4.47 -3.35 -9.91
CA SER A 58 3.14 -3.38 -9.29
C SER A 58 3.17 -3.08 -7.78
N ALA A 59 4.32 -3.24 -7.12
CA ALA A 59 4.51 -2.91 -5.71
C ALA A 59 4.97 -1.45 -5.50
N SER A 60 5.49 -0.78 -6.55
CA SER A 60 5.95 0.61 -6.49
C SER A 60 4.85 1.58 -6.02
N VAL A 61 3.58 1.26 -6.30
CA VAL A 61 2.41 2.01 -5.84
C VAL A 61 2.32 2.09 -4.31
N TYR A 62 3.07 1.28 -3.56
CA TYR A 62 3.13 1.34 -2.10
C TYR A 62 4.34 2.11 -1.56
N ALA A 63 5.29 2.52 -2.41
CA ALA A 63 6.49 3.24 -1.97
C ALA A 63 6.16 4.59 -1.30
N HIS A 64 5.09 5.26 -1.75
CA HIS A 64 4.68 6.57 -1.24
C HIS A 64 4.26 6.59 0.24
N VAL A 65 3.91 5.44 0.83
CA VAL A 65 3.57 5.35 2.26
C VAL A 65 4.79 5.14 3.16
N ASP A 66 5.98 4.94 2.59
CA ASP A 66 7.25 4.86 3.31
C ASP A 66 7.89 6.25 3.55
N LEU A 67 7.08 7.25 3.92
CA LEU A 67 7.59 8.59 4.19
C LEU A 67 8.68 8.64 5.29
N PRO A 68 8.62 7.83 6.37
CA PRO A 68 9.67 7.83 7.39
C PRO A 68 11.04 7.46 6.83
N HIS A 69 11.14 6.38 6.05
CA HIS A 69 12.41 5.92 5.50
C HIS A 69 12.87 6.81 4.33
N LEU A 70 11.93 7.33 3.54
CA LEU A 70 12.23 8.34 2.50
C LEU A 70 12.83 9.62 3.08
N ARG A 71 12.45 10.01 4.31
CA ARG A 71 13.03 11.17 5.00
C ARG A 71 14.47 10.95 5.43
N GLU A 72 14.88 9.72 5.75
CA GLU A 72 16.26 9.40 6.11
C GLU A 72 17.22 9.55 4.92
N LEU A 73 16.72 9.32 3.70
CA LEU A 73 17.47 9.48 2.45
C LEU A 73 17.42 10.92 1.90
N ALA A 74 16.59 11.80 2.46
CA ALA A 74 16.45 13.16 1.98
C ALA A 74 17.74 13.95 2.22
N GLN A 75 18.39 14.35 1.12
CA GLN A 75 19.54 15.25 1.18
C GLN A 75 19.10 16.62 1.72
N PRO A 76 19.97 17.34 2.44
CA PRO A 76 19.73 18.72 2.80
C PRO A 76 19.37 19.52 1.55
N TRP A 77 18.37 20.41 1.68
CA TRP A 77 18.06 21.33 0.59
C TRP A 77 19.35 22.08 0.22
N PRO A 78 19.75 22.13 -1.07
CA PRO A 78 20.93 22.84 -1.48
C PRO A 78 20.72 24.32 -1.12
N ARG A 79 21.42 24.78 -0.08
CA ARG A 79 21.51 26.20 0.19
C ARG A 79 22.32 26.76 -0.96
N GLU A 80 21.75 27.72 -1.69
CA GLU A 80 22.55 28.55 -2.59
C GLU A 80 23.76 29.01 -1.78
N ALA A 81 24.96 28.65 -2.23
CA ALA A 81 26.19 29.15 -1.66
C ALA A 81 26.15 30.66 -1.90
N THR A 82 25.61 31.40 -0.93
CA THR A 82 25.54 32.86 -0.97
C THR A 82 26.98 33.34 -0.91
N ARG A 83 27.49 33.72 -2.08
CA ARG A 83 28.75 34.43 -2.25
C ARG A 83 28.48 35.93 -2.19
#